data_AF-A0A959QFF5-F1
#
_entry.id   AF-A0A959QFF5-F1
#
_cell.length_a   1.000
_cell.length_b   1.000
_cell.length_c   1.000
_cell.angle_alpha   90.00
_cell.angle_beta   90.00
_cell.angle_gamma   90.00
#
_symmetry.space_group_name_H-M   'P 1'
#
loop_
_entity.id
_entity.type
_entity.pdbx_description
1 polymer ?
#
loop_
_entity_poly.entity_id
_entity_poly.type
_entity_poly.pdbx_seq_one_letter_code
_entity_poly.pdbx_strand_id
1 'polypeptide(L)'
;RKGGFGYPLLIAIVFFMFYMIMTIFSKNIAERFVIDAVLAAWLPCLVLFPIGLVLTYMAMRDYKQVVSFDPFLALLPRRLRKLKVE
;
A
#
# COMPACT_ATOMS: atom_id res chain seq x y z
N ARG A 1 8.89 -12.29 -20.50
CA ARG A 1 9.16 -12.10 -19.06
C ARG A 1 8.72 -10.68 -18.69
N LYS A 2 7.41 -10.47 -18.48
CA LYS A 2 6.81 -9.14 -18.31
C LYS A 2 6.92 -8.72 -16.84
N GLY A 3 8.07 -8.16 -16.46
CA GLY A 3 8.25 -7.51 -15.17
C GLY A 3 7.50 -6.19 -15.18
N GLY A 4 6.26 -6.18 -14.70
CA GLY A 4 5.51 -4.95 -14.52
C GLY A 4 6.05 -4.18 -13.32
N PHE A 5 6.87 -3.17 -13.56
CA PHE A 5 7.37 -2.24 -12.52
C PHE A 5 6.24 -1.50 -11.78
N GLY A 6 5.00 -1.54 -12.29
CA GLY A 6 3.85 -0.88 -11.67
C GLY A 6 3.34 -1.56 -10.40
N TYR A 7 3.55 -2.86 -10.21
CA TYR A 7 3.03 -3.56 -9.04
C TYR A 7 3.76 -3.16 -7.74
N PRO A 8 5.12 -3.11 -7.69
CA PRO A 8 5.83 -2.54 -6.56
C PRO A 8 5.46 -1.08 -6.30
N LEU A 9 5.26 -0.29 -7.37
CA LEU A 9 4.86 1.12 -7.26
C LEU A 9 3.46 1.26 -6.63
N LEU A 10 2.50 0.43 -7.02
CA LEU A 10 1.14 0.46 -6.48
C LEU A 10 1.12 0.18 -4.97
N ILE A 11 1.87 -0.85 -4.53
CA ILE A 11 2.01 -1.16 -3.10
C ILE A 11 2.61 0.02 -2.34
N ALA A 12 3.65 0.66 -2.89
CA ALA A 12 4.29 1.80 -2.25
C ALA A 12 3.30 2.97 -2.06
N ILE A 13 2.46 3.25 -3.04
CA ILE A 13 1.45 4.33 -2.96
C ILE A 13 0.38 4.01 -1.91
N VAL A 14 -0.13 2.78 -1.89
CA VAL A 14 -1.14 2.35 -0.90
C VAL A 14 -0.57 2.43 0.51
N PHE A 15 0.65 1.96 0.69
CA PHE A 15 1.36 2.02 1.97
C PHE A 15 1.58 3.46 2.44
N PHE A 16 2.01 4.34 1.52
CA PHE A 16 2.18 5.77 1.79
C PHE A 16 0.85 6.46 2.16
N MET A 17 -0.23 6.11 1.46
CA MET A 17 -1.57 6.65 1.76
C MET A 17 -2.03 6.23 3.16
N PHE A 18 -1.80 4.97 3.55
CA PHE A 18 -2.11 4.49 4.89
C PHE A 18 -1.34 5.26 5.97
N TYR A 19 -0.05 5.50 5.75
CA TYR A 19 0.78 6.32 6.64
C TYR A 19 0.23 7.76 6.78
N MET A 20 -0.18 8.38 5.69
CA MET A 20 -0.76 9.73 5.71
C MET A 20 -2.05 9.78 6.53
N ILE A 21 -2.95 8.80 6.35
CA ILE A 21 -4.19 8.72 7.12
C ILE A 21 -3.88 8.57 8.62
N MET A 22 -2.94 7.70 8.97
CA MET A 22 -2.54 7.48 10.36
C MET A 22 -1.92 8.73 10.98
N THR A 23 -1.12 9.47 10.21
CA THR A 23 -0.50 10.74 10.64
C THR A 23 -1.56 11.81 10.91
N ILE A 24 -2.54 11.96 10.03
CA ILE A 24 -3.67 12.89 10.21
C ILE A 24 -4.48 12.50 11.45
N PHE A 25 -4.72 11.20 11.65
CA PHE A 25 -5.41 10.70 12.83
C PHE A 25 -4.65 11.01 14.12
N SER A 26 -3.33 10.76 14.16
CA SER A 26 -2.49 11.05 15.32
C SER A 26 -2.51 12.54 15.68
N LYS A 27 -2.45 13.42 14.66
CA LYS A 27 -2.58 14.87 14.84
C LYS A 27 -3.95 15.27 15.40
N ASN A 28 -5.02 14.70 14.88
CA ASN A 28 -6.38 14.94 15.37
C ASN A 28 -6.57 14.52 16.84
N ILE A 29 -5.88 13.48 17.31
CA ILE A 29 -5.95 13.05 18.72
C ILE A 29 -5.12 13.99 19.62
N ALA A 30 -3.99 14.51 19.14
CA ALA A 30 -3.17 15.49 19.86
C ALA A 30 -3.93 16.81 20.09
N GLU A 31 -4.62 17.30 19.06
CA GLU A 31 -5.41 18.55 19.14
C GLU A 31 -6.59 18.44 20.13
N ARG A 32 -7.06 17.23 20.42
CA ARG A 32 -8.12 16.98 21.40
C ARG A 32 -7.60 16.86 22.84
N PHE A 33 -6.34 17.21 23.10
CA PHE A 33 -5.67 17.11 24.41
C PHE A 33 -5.70 15.70 25.04
N VAL A 34 -5.83 14.65 24.24
CA VAL A 34 -5.89 13.26 24.73
C VAL A 34 -4.49 12.65 24.89
N ILE A 35 -3.50 13.15 24.15
CA ILE A 35 -2.11 12.67 24.20
C ILE A 35 -1.13 13.84 24.00
N ASP A 36 0.02 13.76 24.67
CA ASP A 36 1.13 14.70 24.51
C ASP A 36 1.56 14.77 23.03
N ALA A 37 1.76 15.99 22.52
CA ALA A 37 2.10 16.25 21.12
C ALA A 37 3.37 15.50 20.67
N VAL A 38 4.31 15.30 21.61
CA VAL A 38 5.52 14.51 21.37
C VAL A 38 5.19 13.05 21.10
N LEU A 39 4.28 12.47 21.88
CA LEU A 39 3.90 11.06 21.75
C LEU A 39 3.05 10.82 20.50
N ALA A 40 2.17 11.77 20.18
CA ALA A 40 1.37 11.76 18.96
C ALA A 40 2.23 11.87 17.68
N ALA A 41 3.35 12.58 17.71
CA ALA A 41 4.27 12.67 16.58
C ALA A 41 5.06 11.35 16.35
N TRP A 42 5.32 10.58 17.42
CA TRP A 42 6.09 9.34 17.35
C TRP A 42 5.24 8.10 17.06
N LEU A 43 3.95 8.14 17.39
CA LEU A 43 2.98 7.06 17.16
C LEU A 43 2.93 6.56 15.69
N PRO A 44 2.87 7.43 14.67
CA PRO A 44 2.87 6.99 13.27
C PRO A 44 4.16 6.28 12.89
N CYS A 45 5.32 6.77 13.35
CA CYS A 45 6.62 6.17 13.08
C CYS A 45 6.77 4.81 13.75
N LEU A 46 6.32 4.68 15.00
CA LEU A 46 6.38 3.42 15.75
C LEU A 46 5.48 2.33 15.17
N VAL A 47 4.37 2.69 14.55
CA VAL A 47 3.49 1.73 13.87
C VAL A 47 3.97 1.46 12.44
N LEU A 48 4.48 2.45 11.72
CA LEU A 48 5.00 2.26 10.37
C LEU A 48 6.27 1.40 10.35
N PHE A 49 7.13 1.53 11.36
CA PHE A 49 8.40 0.81 11.43
C PHE A 49 8.24 -0.73 11.37
N PRO A 50 7.45 -1.39 12.24
CA PRO A 50 7.27 -2.84 12.17
C PRO A 50 6.55 -3.27 10.89
N ILE A 51 5.56 -2.51 10.42
CA ILE A 51 4.82 -2.86 9.19
C ILE A 51 5.75 -2.75 7.98
N GLY A 52 6.56 -1.69 7.89
CA GLY A 52 7.53 -1.49 6.82
C GLY A 52 8.63 -2.56 6.81
N LEU A 53 9.08 -3.01 7.99
CA LEU A 53 10.06 -4.09 8.12
C LEU A 53 9.48 -5.42 7.63
N VAL A 54 8.25 -5.75 8.06
CA VAL A 54 7.53 -6.95 7.58
C VAL A 54 7.29 -6.88 6.08
N LEU A 55 6.84 -5.75 5.55
CA LEU A 55 6.57 -5.55 4.13
C LEU A 55 7.85 -5.69 3.30
N THR A 56 8.96 -5.11 3.77
CA THR A 56 10.27 -5.20 3.10
C THR A 56 10.79 -6.64 3.10
N TYR A 57 10.62 -7.35 4.22
CA TYR A 57 10.99 -8.76 4.32
C TYR A 57 10.16 -9.65 3.38
N MET A 58 8.85 -9.39 3.28
CA MET A 58 7.96 -10.07 2.33
C MET A 58 8.29 -9.73 0.88
N ALA A 59 8.72 -8.50 0.59
CA ALA A 59 9.15 -8.08 -0.74
C ALA A 59 10.47 -8.74 -1.17
N MET A 60 11.42 -8.91 -0.24
CA MET A 60 12.72 -9.54 -0.49
C MET A 60 12.64 -11.06 -0.73
N ARG A 61 11.67 -11.74 -0.12
CA ARG A 61 11.50 -13.21 -0.23
C ARG A 61 10.66 -13.66 -1.44
N ASP A 62 10.67 -12.87 -2.51
CA ASP A 62 9.90 -13.07 -3.75
C ASP A 62 8.37 -12.93 -3.59
N TYR A 63 7.88 -11.68 -3.72
CA TYR A 63 6.44 -11.39 -3.85
C TYR A 63 5.81 -11.89 -5.15
N LYS A 64 6.56 -12.53 -6.07
CA LYS A 64 6.17 -12.77 -7.47
C LYS A 64 4.81 -13.47 -7.67
N GLN A 65 4.21 -14.04 -6.63
CA GLN A 65 2.91 -14.72 -6.68
C GLN A 65 1.77 -14.09 -5.87
N VAL A 66 1.98 -13.06 -5.04
CA VAL A 66 0.93 -12.66 -4.07
C VAL A 66 -0.15 -11.76 -4.68
N VAL A 67 0.12 -11.12 -5.81
CA VAL A 67 -0.94 -10.40 -6.56
C VAL A 67 -0.80 -10.69 -8.04
N SER A 68 -1.31 -11.85 -8.38
CA SER A 68 -1.92 -11.95 -9.69
C SER A 68 -3.35 -11.43 -9.59
N PHE A 69 -3.62 -10.24 -10.12
CA PHE A 69 -4.97 -9.77 -10.46
C PHE A 69 -5.56 -10.56 -11.65
N ASP A 70 -5.05 -11.75 -11.96
CA ASP A 70 -5.63 -12.68 -12.95
C ASP A 70 -7.14 -12.89 -12.76
N PRO A 71 -7.71 -13.04 -11.54
CA PRO A 71 -9.16 -13.20 -11.41
C PRO A 71 -9.95 -11.90 -11.67
N PHE A 72 -9.36 -10.72 -11.42
CA PHE A 72 -10.02 -9.43 -11.67
C PHE A 72 -10.07 -9.11 -13.17
N LEU A 73 -8.99 -9.39 -13.89
CA LEU A 73 -8.93 -9.27 -15.35
C LEU A 73 -9.72 -10.38 -16.09
N ALA A 74 -9.92 -11.55 -15.44
CA ALA A 74 -10.78 -12.62 -15.95
C ALA A 74 -12.28 -12.31 -15.83
N LEU A 75 -12.66 -11.36 -14.96
CA LEU A 75 -14.04 -10.88 -14.81
C LEU A 75 -14.45 -9.85 -15.88
N LEU A 76 -13.48 -9.31 -16.65
CA LEU A 76 -13.75 -8.31 -17.68
C LEU A 76 -14.32 -8.98 -18.95
N PRO A 77 -15.49 -8.55 -19.46
CA PRO A 77 -16.11 -9.21 -20.60
C PRO A 77 -15.22 -9.17 -21.84
N ARG A 78 -15.04 -10.34 -22.48
CA ARG A 78 -14.17 -10.59 -23.65
C ARG A 78 -14.39 -9.65 -24.86
N ARG A 79 -15.42 -8.81 -24.86
CA ARG A 79 -15.76 -7.89 -25.96
C ARG A 79 -14.68 -6.85 -26.26
N LEU A 80 -13.91 -6.41 -25.27
CA LEU A 80 -12.85 -5.41 -25.49
C LEU A 80 -11.55 -5.99 -26.06
N ARG A 81 -11.42 -7.33 -26.13
CA ARG A 81 -10.22 -7.98 -26.67
C ARG A 81 -10.13 -7.92 -28.20
N LYS A 82 -11.21 -7.57 -28.90
CA LYS A 82 -11.27 -7.50 -30.37
C LYS A 82 -10.90 -6.14 -30.96
N LEU A 83 -10.81 -5.06 -30.17
CA LEU A 83 -10.56 -3.70 -30.67
C LEU A 83 -9.08 -3.26 -30.60
N LYS A 84 -8.16 -4.16 -30.23
CA LYS A 84 -6.71 -3.89 -30.19
C LYS A 84 -5.93 -4.73 -31.23
N VAL A 85 -6.64 -5.45 -32.10
CA VAL A 85 -6.05 -6.31 -33.14
C VAL A 85 -6.42 -5.84 -34.56
N GLU A 86 -7.21 -4.77 -34.68
CA GLU A 86 -7.25 -3.94 -35.91
C GLU A 86 -6.46 -2.65 -35.68
#